data_AF-A0A843ING0-F1
#
_entry.id   AF-A0A843ING0-F1
#
_cell.length_a   1.000
_cell.length_b   1.000
_cell.length_c   1.000
_cell.angle_alpha   90.00
_cell.angle_beta   90.00
_cell.angle_gamma   90.00
#
_symmetry.space_group_name_H-M   'P 1'
#
loop_
_entity.id
_entity.type
_entity.pdbx_description
1 polymer ?
#
loop_
_entity_poly.entity_id
_entity_poly.type
_entity_poly.pdbx_seq_one_letter_code
_entity_poly.pdbx_strand_id
1 'polypeptide(L)'
;MAECEVCGDVIRGKPILVSIDGTKMSVCQKCSKLGVPVETPGSELRNQPAGKIRTVPAGRTVQAAPKKRTRDVYDMMEGELVEDFGERIRAARVAKGLSQKDQALELKEKEGLIKKIETGLIPEDAV
;
A
#
# COMPACT_ATOMS: atom_id res chain seq x y z
N MET A 1 17.46 23.59 -6.76
CA MET A 1 18.34 22.61 -6.09
C MET A 1 17.44 21.67 -5.33
N ALA A 2 17.60 20.36 -5.48
CA ALA A 2 16.83 19.38 -4.72
C ALA A 2 17.62 19.00 -3.47
N GLU A 3 16.93 18.84 -2.34
CA GLU A 3 17.50 18.36 -1.07
C GLU A 3 17.24 16.86 -0.92
N CYS A 4 18.13 16.17 -0.22
CA CYS A 4 18.01 14.74 0.06
C CYS A 4 17.08 14.54 1.25
N GLU A 5 15.99 13.81 1.07
CA GLU A 5 14.99 13.58 2.13
C GLU A 5 15.48 12.63 3.25
N VAL A 6 16.68 12.04 3.10
CA VAL A 6 17.30 11.17 4.12
C VAL A 6 18.40 11.87 4.90
N CYS A 7 19.30 12.60 4.23
CA CYS A 7 20.46 13.22 4.89
C CYS A 7 20.42 14.75 4.94
N GLY A 8 19.41 15.39 4.33
CA GLY A 8 19.28 16.85 4.28
C GLY A 8 20.30 17.57 3.38
N ASP A 9 21.30 16.87 2.86
CA ASP A 9 22.28 17.46 1.95
C ASP A 9 21.66 17.88 0.61
N VAL A 10 22.20 18.92 0.00
CA VAL A 10 21.83 19.33 -1.36
C VAL A 10 22.28 18.25 -2.35
N ILE A 11 21.34 17.73 -3.14
CA ILE A 11 21.60 16.72 -4.17
C ILE A 11 22.42 17.37 -5.30
N ARG A 12 23.65 16.88 -5.46
CA ARG A 12 24.51 17.21 -6.61
C ARG A 12 24.26 16.19 -7.72
N GLY A 13 23.50 16.59 -8.73
CA GLY A 13 23.18 15.76 -9.89
C GLY A 13 21.69 15.38 -9.98
N LYS A 14 21.40 14.23 -10.58
CA LYS A 14 20.03 13.73 -10.72
C LYS A 14 19.54 13.11 -9.39
N PRO A 15 18.39 13.53 -8.87
CA PRO A 15 17.76 12.86 -7.73
C PRO A 15 17.39 11.43 -8.10
N ILE A 16 17.57 10.49 -7.16
CA ILE A 16 17.22 9.09 -7.33
C ILE A 16 15.98 8.84 -6.47
N LEU A 17 14.92 8.32 -7.09
CA LEU A 17 13.72 7.93 -6.37
C LEU A 17 13.92 6.53 -5.78
N VAL A 18 13.85 6.43 -4.45
CA VAL A 18 13.95 5.15 -3.73
C VAL A 18 12.73 4.93 -2.85
N SER A 19 12.40 3.68 -2.59
CA SER A 19 11.42 3.29 -1.59
C SER A 19 12.13 2.81 -0.32
N ILE A 20 11.89 3.50 0.79
CA ILE A 20 12.35 3.14 2.14
C ILE A 20 11.09 2.97 2.99
N ASP A 21 10.92 1.79 3.61
CA ASP A 21 9.76 1.46 4.46
C ASP A 21 8.39 1.77 3.82
N GLY A 22 8.26 1.52 2.51
CA GLY A 22 7.03 1.72 1.75
C GLY A 22 6.76 3.17 1.32
N THR A 23 7.59 4.12 1.74
CA THR A 23 7.51 5.53 1.33
C THR A 23 8.48 5.81 0.18
N LYS A 24 8.01 6.49 -0.87
CA LYS A 24 8.84 6.89 -2.02
C LYS A 24 9.43 8.26 -1.77
N MET A 25 10.75 8.36 -1.83
CA MET A 25 11.48 9.58 -1.51
C MET A 25 12.65 9.83 -2.45
N SER A 26 12.98 11.11 -2.64
CA SER A 26 14.06 11.58 -3.52
C SER A 26 15.35 11.73 -2.72
N VAL A 27 16.37 10.98 -3.11
CA VAL A 27 17.62 10.92 -2.34
C VAL A 27 18.86 11.17 -3.20
N CYS A 28 19.96 11.51 -2.53
CA CYS A 28 21.28 11.60 -3.14
C CYS A 28 21.85 10.21 -3.46
N GLN A 29 22.91 10.16 -4.28
CA GLN A 29 23.58 8.89 -4.63
C GLN A 29 24.03 8.06 -3.42
N LYS A 30 24.45 8.70 -2.33
CA LYS A 30 24.90 8.00 -1.11
C LYS A 30 23.72 7.28 -0.43
N CYS A 31 22.60 7.96 -0.27
CA CYS A 31 21.40 7.46 0.38
C CYS A 31 20.58 6.50 -0.50
N SER A 32 20.84 6.45 -1.80
CA SER A 32 20.15 5.52 -2.72
C SER A 32 20.29 4.04 -2.35
N LYS A 33 21.33 3.68 -1.59
CA LYS A 33 21.59 2.31 -1.12
C LYS A 33 20.72 1.88 0.06
N LEU A 34 20.03 2.82 0.70
CA LEU A 34 19.20 2.57 1.88
C LEU A 34 17.78 2.09 1.53
N GLY A 35 17.40 2.18 0.26
CA GLY A 35 16.09 1.75 -0.21
C GLY A 35 16.16 1.02 -1.54
N VAL A 36 15.00 0.59 -2.03
CA VAL A 36 14.88 -0.05 -3.34
C VAL A 36 14.62 1.03 -4.38
N PRO A 37 15.44 1.12 -5.46
CA PRO A 37 15.19 2.10 -6.52
C PRO A 37 13.85 1.82 -7.19
N VAL A 38 13.03 2.86 -7.33
CA VAL A 38 11.73 2.77 -8.00
C VAL A 38 11.87 3.42 -9.38
N GLU A 39 11.71 2.61 -10.43
CA GLU A 39 11.62 3.13 -11.79
C GLU A 39 10.34 3.96 -11.93
N THR A 40 10.50 5.24 -12.28
CA THR A 40 9.36 6.07 -12.65
C THR A 40 8.88 5.66 -14.03
N PRO A 41 7.59 5.30 -14.23
CA PRO A 41 7.04 5.09 -15.56
C PRO A 41 6.85 6.47 -16.21
N GLY A 42 7.94 7.05 -16.74
CA GLY A 42 7.89 8.45 -17.17
C GLY A 42 9.10 9.06 -17.88
N SER A 43 10.09 8.29 -18.33
CA SER A 43 11.14 8.87 -19.20
C SER A 43 11.65 7.97 -20.33
N GLU A 44 10.81 7.06 -20.84
CA GLU A 44 11.10 6.23 -22.02
C GLU A 44 10.61 6.90 -23.33
N LEU A 45 10.80 8.22 -23.48
CA LEU A 45 10.38 8.96 -24.69
C LEU A 45 11.50 9.72 -25.38
N ARG A 46 12.78 9.54 -24.99
CA ARG A 46 13.88 10.34 -25.58
C ARG A 46 14.90 9.60 -26.44
N ASN A 47 14.84 8.28 -26.61
CA ASN A 47 15.74 7.59 -27.54
C ASN A 47 15.00 6.49 -28.32
N GLN A 48 14.23 6.88 -29.34
CA GLN A 48 13.91 5.97 -30.44
C GLN A 48 14.66 6.43 -31.69
N PRO A 49 15.46 5.57 -32.34
CA PRO A 49 16.12 5.91 -33.59
C PRO A 49 15.09 6.12 -34.70
N ALA A 50 15.40 7.02 -35.62
CA ALA A 50 14.56 7.43 -36.74
C ALA A 50 14.06 6.24 -37.60
N GLY A 51 12.87 5.74 -37.27
CA GLY A 51 12.14 4.73 -38.02
C GLY A 51 10.91 5.34 -38.68
N LYS A 52 10.97 5.50 -40.01
CA LYS A 52 9.89 5.81 -40.98
C LYS A 52 8.51 6.15 -40.40
N ILE A 53 8.18 7.44 -40.50
CA ILE A 53 6.83 8.00 -40.35
C ILE A 53 5.88 7.26 -41.31
N ARG A 54 4.97 6.45 -40.76
CA ARG A 54 3.71 6.10 -41.41
C ARG A 54 2.66 7.08 -40.89
N THR A 55 2.19 7.95 -41.78
CA THR A 55 1.11 8.90 -41.53
C THR A 55 -0.18 8.15 -41.23
N VAL A 56 -0.54 8.08 -39.95
CA VAL A 56 -1.88 7.65 -39.51
C VAL A 56 -2.74 8.92 -39.44
N PRO A 57 -3.90 8.98 -40.12
CA PRO A 57 -4.72 10.19 -40.12
C PRO A 57 -5.19 10.53 -38.70
N ALA A 58 -4.98 11.80 -38.34
CA ALA A 58 -5.45 12.40 -37.10
C ALA A 58 -6.98 12.39 -37.09
N GLY A 59 -7.57 11.71 -36.10
CA GLY A 59 -9.02 11.73 -35.94
C GLY A 59 -9.59 10.53 -35.21
N ARG A 60 -9.16 10.30 -33.96
CA ARG A 60 -9.98 9.62 -32.97
C ARG A 60 -9.41 9.91 -31.58
N THR A 61 -9.99 10.91 -30.93
CA THR A 61 -9.93 11.03 -29.48
C THR A 61 -10.68 9.82 -28.92
N VAL A 62 -9.95 8.71 -28.71
CA VAL A 62 -10.45 7.63 -27.87
C VAL A 62 -10.51 8.23 -26.48
N GLN A 63 -11.68 8.74 -26.09
CA GLN A 63 -11.98 9.04 -24.71
C GLN A 63 -11.69 7.74 -23.95
N ALA A 64 -10.56 7.72 -23.23
CA ALA A 64 -10.19 6.58 -22.42
C ALA A 64 -11.35 6.37 -21.46
N ALA A 65 -12.11 5.29 -21.68
CA ALA A 65 -13.22 4.94 -20.81
C ALA A 65 -12.69 4.95 -19.36
N PRO A 66 -13.40 5.57 -18.41
CA PRO A 66 -12.94 5.63 -17.03
C PRO A 66 -12.67 4.19 -16.59
N LYS A 67 -11.40 3.90 -16.23
CA LYS A 67 -11.02 2.59 -15.71
C LYS A 67 -11.88 2.36 -14.47
N LYS A 68 -12.88 1.48 -14.58
CA LYS A 68 -13.69 1.08 -13.44
C LYS A 68 -12.73 0.49 -12.42
N ARG A 69 -12.74 1.04 -11.20
CA ARG A 69 -11.99 0.47 -10.08
C ARG A 69 -12.40 -1.00 -9.93
N THR A 70 -11.42 -1.88 -9.76
CA THR A 70 -11.69 -3.27 -9.40
C THR A 70 -12.27 -3.29 -8.00
N ARG A 71 -13.33 -4.07 -7.77
CA ARG A 71 -13.90 -4.23 -6.43
C ARG A 71 -12.83 -4.74 -5.46
N ASP A 72 -12.77 -4.15 -4.27
CA ASP A 72 -11.89 -4.58 -3.20
C ASP A 72 -12.66 -5.34 -2.10
N VAL A 73 -11.95 -5.72 -1.04
CA VAL A 73 -12.53 -6.46 0.10
C VAL A 73 -13.61 -5.67 0.83
N TYR A 74 -13.56 -4.33 0.78
CA TYR A 74 -14.56 -3.47 1.40
C TYR A 74 -15.82 -3.37 0.54
N ASP A 75 -15.66 -3.30 -0.80
CA ASP A 75 -16.79 -3.40 -1.73
C ASP A 75 -17.52 -4.76 -1.63
N MET A 76 -16.88 -5.79 -1.04
CA MET A 76 -17.45 -7.12 -0.79
C MET A 76 -17.97 -7.32 0.64
N MET A 77 -17.62 -6.43 1.58
CA MET A 77 -18.16 -6.46 2.94
C MET A 77 -19.55 -5.82 2.93
N GLU A 78 -20.57 -6.63 2.63
CA GLU A 78 -21.98 -6.24 2.72
C GLU A 78 -22.56 -6.75 4.05
N GLY A 79 -23.24 -5.87 4.81
CA GLY A 79 -24.03 -6.23 6.00
C GLY A 79 -23.54 -5.61 7.31
N GLU A 80 -24.28 -5.91 8.38
CA GLU A 80 -23.98 -5.47 9.75
C GLU A 80 -23.20 -6.55 10.51
N LEU A 81 -22.48 -6.14 11.57
CA LEU A 81 -21.76 -7.07 12.43
C LEU A 81 -22.77 -7.96 13.17
N VAL A 82 -22.60 -9.27 13.07
CA VAL A 82 -23.48 -10.23 13.75
C VAL A 82 -23.30 -10.11 15.26
N GLU A 83 -24.38 -10.12 16.03
CA GLU A 83 -24.36 -9.93 17.50
C GLU A 83 -23.47 -10.97 18.24
N ASP A 84 -23.33 -12.18 17.70
CA ASP A 84 -22.59 -13.31 18.30
C ASP A 84 -21.10 -13.36 17.88
N PHE A 85 -20.57 -12.30 17.25
CA PHE A 85 -19.21 -12.30 16.70
C PHE A 85 -18.14 -12.68 17.73
N GLY A 86 -18.28 -12.23 18.99
CA GLY A 86 -17.33 -12.53 20.06
C GLY A 86 -17.25 -14.03 20.38
N GLU A 87 -18.39 -14.72 20.38
CA GLU A 87 -18.46 -16.16 20.61
C GLU A 87 -17.88 -16.94 19.43
N ARG A 88 -18.16 -16.50 18.20
CA ARG A 88 -17.62 -17.11 16.97
C ARG A 88 -16.09 -17.00 16.92
N ILE A 89 -15.54 -15.84 17.30
CA ILE A 89 -14.09 -15.64 17.38
C ILE A 89 -13.48 -16.57 18.44
N ARG A 90 -14.09 -16.65 19.63
CA ARG A 90 -13.62 -17.54 20.70
C ARG A 90 -13.64 -19.00 20.27
N ALA A 91 -14.74 -19.45 19.64
CA ALA A 91 -14.87 -20.81 19.15
C ALA A 91 -13.80 -21.14 18.10
N ALA A 92 -13.55 -20.24 17.15
CA ALA A 92 -12.50 -20.40 16.15
C ALA A 92 -11.09 -20.45 16.77
N ARG A 93 -10.81 -19.60 17.78
CA ARG A 93 -9.52 -19.63 18.50
C ARG A 93 -9.31 -20.96 19.22
N VAL A 94 -10.32 -21.44 19.93
CA VAL A 94 -10.27 -22.73 20.65
C VAL A 94 -10.11 -23.89 19.68
N ALA A 95 -10.82 -23.88 18.55
CA ALA A 95 -10.68 -24.90 17.50
C ALA A 95 -9.26 -24.96 16.91
N LYS A 96 -8.56 -23.81 16.89
CA LYS A 96 -7.14 -23.72 16.50
C LYS A 96 -6.15 -24.04 17.63
N GLY A 97 -6.63 -24.28 18.86
CA GLY A 97 -5.78 -24.56 20.02
C GLY A 97 -4.95 -23.38 20.50
N LEU A 98 -5.31 -22.15 20.14
CA LEU A 98 -4.56 -20.94 20.48
C LEU A 98 -5.01 -20.36 21.83
N SER A 99 -4.06 -19.91 22.66
CA SER A 99 -4.39 -19.03 23.78
C SER A 99 -4.68 -17.60 23.29
N GLN A 100 -5.34 -16.78 24.11
CA GLN A 100 -5.58 -15.37 23.77
C GLN A 100 -4.26 -14.61 23.54
N LYS A 101 -3.22 -14.96 24.31
CA LYS A 101 -1.88 -14.41 24.17
C LYS A 101 -1.21 -14.81 22.85
N ASP A 102 -1.36 -16.07 22.44
CA ASP A 102 -0.75 -16.57 21.20
C ASP A 102 -1.42 -15.93 19.98
N GLN A 103 -2.76 -15.84 19.98
CA GLN A 103 -3.49 -15.15 18.90
C GLN A 103 -3.13 -13.66 18.85
N ALA A 104 -2.99 -13.01 20.00
CA ALA A 104 -2.56 -11.62 20.05
C ALA A 104 -1.14 -11.44 19.48
N LEU A 105 -0.22 -12.36 19.79
CA LEU A 105 1.14 -12.34 19.26
C LEU A 105 1.18 -12.55 17.74
N GLU A 106 0.37 -13.47 17.21
CA GLU A 106 0.24 -13.73 15.77
C GLU A 106 -0.29 -12.51 15.01
N LEU A 107 -1.28 -11.82 15.60
CA LEU A 107 -1.87 -10.61 15.04
C LEU A 107 -1.06 -9.33 15.33
N LYS A 108 0.02 -9.43 16.13
CA LYS A 108 0.81 -8.29 16.64
C LYS A 108 -0.03 -7.27 17.39
N GLU A 109 -1.03 -7.76 18.12
CA GLU A 109 -1.97 -6.97 18.91
C GLU A 109 -1.80 -7.22 20.40
N LYS A 110 -2.45 -6.38 21.22
CA LYS A 110 -2.45 -6.57 22.68
C LYS A 110 -3.39 -7.70 23.08
N GLU A 111 -2.96 -8.57 24.00
CA GLU A 111 -3.80 -9.66 24.55
C GLU A 111 -5.13 -9.12 25.13
N GLY A 112 -5.07 -7.97 25.82
CA GLY A 112 -6.26 -7.32 26.37
C GLY A 112 -7.27 -6.88 25.29
N LEU A 113 -6.83 -6.62 24.05
CA LEU A 113 -7.73 -6.30 22.95
C LEU A 113 -8.50 -7.54 22.49
N ILE A 114 -7.82 -8.67 22.30
CA ILE A 114 -8.46 -9.95 21.94
C ILE A 114 -9.52 -10.33 22.97
N LYS A 115 -9.20 -10.18 24.27
CA LYS A 115 -10.16 -10.45 25.35
C LYS A 115 -11.41 -9.56 25.26
N LYS A 116 -11.25 -8.28 24.94
CA LYS A 116 -12.38 -7.35 24.78
C LYS A 116 -13.21 -7.69 23.55
N ILE A 117 -12.59 -8.03 22.43
CA ILE A 117 -13.27 -8.45 21.19
C ILE A 117 -14.12 -9.71 21.45
N GLU A 118 -13.56 -10.73 22.11
CA GLU A 118 -14.31 -11.94 22.48
C GLU A 118 -15.44 -11.69 23.50
N THR A 119 -15.52 -10.51 24.10
CA THR A 119 -16.57 -10.11 25.05
C THR A 119 -17.61 -9.19 24.38
N GLY A 120 -17.45 -8.86 23.09
CA GLY A 120 -18.38 -8.03 22.35
C GLY A 120 -18.00 -6.55 22.27
N LEU A 121 -16.74 -6.17 22.56
CA LEU A 121 -16.31 -4.79 22.32
C LEU A 121 -16.28 -4.52 20.82
N ILE A 122 -17.12 -3.59 20.38
CA ILE A 122 -17.03 -2.97 19.06
C ILE A 122 -16.13 -1.73 19.22
N PRO A 123 -14.98 -1.66 18.54
CA PRO A 123 -14.17 -0.45 18.54
C PRO A 123 -15.00 0.70 17.96
N GLU A 124 -15.12 1.80 18.71
CA GLU A 124 -15.67 3.04 18.17
C GLU A 124 -14.61 3.72 17.29
N ASP A 125 -15.01 4.25 16.14
CA ASP A 125 -14.15 4.97 15.18
C ASP A 125 -13.71 6.37 15.69
N ALA A 126 -13.48 6.51 17.00
CA ALA A 126 -12.94 7.73 17.57
C ALA A 126 -11.41 7.75 17.37
N VAL A 127 -11.02 8.39 16.26
CA VAL A 127 -9.64 8.78 15.94
C VAL A 127 -9.11 9.82 16.93
#